data_AF-A0A7Y6BXV7-F1
#
_entry.id   AF-A0A7Y6BXV7-F1
#
_cell.length_a   1.000
_cell.length_b   1.000
_cell.length_c   1.000
_cell.angle_alpha   90.00
_cell.angle_beta   90.00
_cell.angle_gamma   90.00
#
_symmetry.space_group_name_H-M   'P 1'
#
loop_
_entity.id
_entity.type
_entity.pdbx_description
1 polymer ?
#
loop_
_entity_poly.entity_id
_entity_poly.type
_entity_poly.pdbx_seq_one_letter_code
_entity_poly.pdbx_strand_id
1 'polypeptide(L)'
;MIITCYQCTSDMEEVRTDVFKCPFCGYQVRQLSLSPEITQADIEAAAANDIGKGHVVERVKRYNWPIEEAITETVRKHEKHGNWPEIAEKNDIAKHTYYARVKSGWSHERAATDKVDKKKTPYSKRGVTQC
;
A
#
# COMPACT_ATOMS: atom_id res chain seq x y z
N MET A 1 30.99 -18.91 13.07
CA MET A 1 30.65 -20.33 12.79
C MET A 1 30.50 -20.43 11.29
N ILE A 2 31.28 -21.26 10.61
CA ILE A 2 31.24 -21.36 9.14
C ILE A 2 30.13 -22.36 8.78
N ILE A 3 29.11 -21.91 8.05
CA ILE A 3 28.02 -22.76 7.58
C ILE A 3 28.35 -23.18 6.15
N THR A 4 28.54 -24.47 5.93
CA THR A 4 28.90 -25.01 4.60
C THR A 4 27.66 -25.29 3.76
N CYS A 5 27.71 -25.00 2.48
CA CYS A 5 26.66 -25.34 1.53
C CYS A 5 26.58 -26.84 1.27
N TYR A 6 25.43 -27.47 1.52
CA TYR A 6 25.22 -28.89 1.21
C TYR A 6 25.34 -29.21 -0.30
N GLN A 7 25.05 -28.25 -1.18
CA GLN A 7 25.07 -28.48 -2.64
C GLN A 7 26.47 -28.37 -3.27
N CYS A 8 27.32 -27.47 -2.79
CA CYS A 8 28.62 -27.18 -3.41
C CYS A 8 29.79 -27.09 -2.42
N THR A 9 29.56 -27.40 -1.14
CA THR A 9 30.55 -27.40 -0.05
C THR A 9 31.26 -26.06 0.21
N SER A 10 30.89 -25.00 -0.51
CA SER A 10 31.40 -23.65 -0.29
C SER A 10 30.85 -23.05 1.00
N ASP A 11 31.61 -22.16 1.61
CA ASP A 11 31.18 -21.39 2.77
C ASP A 11 30.01 -20.47 2.39
N MET A 12 28.94 -20.49 3.18
CA MET A 12 27.81 -19.60 2.99
C MET A 12 28.08 -18.22 3.61
N GLU A 13 27.56 -17.20 2.96
CA GLU A 13 27.59 -15.83 3.46
C GLU A 13 26.29 -15.54 4.21
N GLU A 14 26.42 -14.81 5.32
CA GLU A 14 25.27 -14.26 6.04
C GLU A 14 24.73 -13.09 5.24
N VAL A 15 23.58 -13.26 4.59
CA VAL A 15 22.88 -12.16 3.92
C VAL A 15 22.13 -11.35 4.97
N ARG A 16 21.55 -12.05 5.95
CA ARG A 16 20.74 -11.51 7.05
C ARG A 16 20.86 -12.43 8.26
N THR A 17 20.48 -11.93 9.44
CA THR A 17 20.64 -12.60 10.74
C THR A 17 20.13 -14.05 10.77
N ASP A 18 19.10 -14.38 9.99
CA ASP A 18 18.51 -15.71 9.92
C ASP A 18 18.67 -16.39 8.56
N VAL A 19 19.18 -15.70 7.52
CA VAL A 19 19.27 -16.20 6.14
C VAL A 19 20.72 -16.25 5.66
N PHE A 20 21.17 -17.47 5.37
CA PHE A 20 22.48 -17.73 4.77
C PHE A 20 22.31 -18.07 3.31
N LYS A 21 23.12 -17.45 2.46
CA LYS A 21 23.12 -17.69 1.02
C LYS A 21 24.50 -18.13 0.58
N CYS A 22 24.54 -19.19 -0.21
CA CYS A 22 25.77 -19.59 -0.87
C CYS A 22 26.07 -18.63 -2.05
N PRO A 23 27.27 -18.02 -2.11
CA PRO A 23 27.63 -17.12 -3.20
C PRO A 23 27.83 -17.86 -4.53
N PHE A 24 28.14 -19.16 -4.50
CA PHE A 24 28.46 -19.94 -5.70
C PHE A 24 27.21 -20.52 -6.39
N CYS A 25 26.35 -21.24 -5.65
CA CYS A 25 25.16 -21.87 -6.23
C CYS A 25 23.85 -21.13 -5.93
N GLY A 26 23.87 -20.10 -5.07
CA GLY A 26 22.68 -19.33 -4.69
C GLY A 26 21.71 -20.03 -3.74
N TYR A 27 22.04 -21.25 -3.27
CA TYR A 27 21.23 -21.98 -2.28
C TYR A 27 21.07 -21.16 -1.00
N GLN A 28 19.85 -21.13 -0.46
CA GLN A 28 19.49 -20.37 0.73
C GLN A 28 18.94 -21.29 1.81
N VAL A 29 19.38 -21.07 3.04
CA VAL A 29 18.84 -21.73 4.24
C VAL A 29 18.46 -20.69 5.26
N ARG A 30 17.43 -21.00 6.04
CA ARG A 30 17.00 -20.19 7.17
C ARG A 30 17.15 -20.92 8.48
N GLN A 31 17.77 -20.28 9.46
CA GLN A 31 17.78 -20.79 10.83
C GLN A 31 16.42 -20.53 11.50
N LEU A 32 15.63 -21.58 11.71
CA LEU A 32 14.29 -21.46 12.32
C LEU A 32 14.31 -20.90 13.74
N SER A 33 15.37 -21.14 14.50
CA SER A 33 15.52 -20.65 15.88
C SER A 33 15.66 -19.13 16.00
N LEU A 34 15.89 -18.44 14.88
CA LEU A 34 16.12 -17.00 14.83
C LEU A 34 14.98 -16.25 14.11
N SER A 35 13.77 -16.84 14.07
CA SER A 35 12.63 -16.16 13.46
C SER A 35 12.37 -14.82 14.14
N PRO A 36 12.28 -13.71 13.39
CA PRO A 36 12.07 -12.39 13.98
C PRO A 36 10.73 -12.30 14.71
N GLU A 37 10.78 -12.11 16.03
CA GLU A 37 9.60 -11.86 16.86
C GLU A 37 9.29 -10.37 16.88
N ILE A 38 8.04 -10.00 16.58
CA ILE A 38 7.60 -8.60 16.58
C ILE A 38 7.15 -8.25 18.00
N THR A 39 7.86 -7.33 18.63
CA THR A 39 7.57 -6.89 20.00
C THR A 39 6.54 -5.76 20.01
N GLN A 40 6.01 -5.44 21.20
CA GLN A 40 5.10 -4.31 21.36
C GLN A 40 5.79 -2.96 21.12
N ALA A 41 7.06 -2.82 21.51
CA ALA A 41 7.84 -1.61 21.27
C ALA A 41 8.00 -1.30 19.77
N ASP A 42 8.18 -2.34 18.95
CA ASP A 42 8.26 -2.21 17.49
C ASP A 42 6.97 -1.65 16.88
N ILE A 43 5.82 -2.04 17.43
CA ILE A 43 4.51 -1.58 16.98
C ILE A 43 4.31 -0.11 17.35
N GLU A 44 4.76 0.30 18.53
CA GLU A 44 4.70 1.70 18.97
C GLU A 44 5.61 2.60 18.14
N ALA A 45 6.83 2.14 17.84
CA ALA A 45 7.74 2.82 16.92
C ALA A 45 7.17 2.93 15.49
N ALA A 46 6.52 1.87 15.00
CA ALA A 46 5.85 1.90 13.70
C ALA A 46 4.67 2.87 13.67
N ALA A 47 3.89 2.95 14.75
CA ALA A 47 2.78 3.89 14.87
C ALA A 47 3.25 5.35 14.83
N ALA A 48 4.43 5.65 15.40
CA ALA A 48 5.04 6.97 15.29
C ALA A 48 5.42 7.35 13.84
N ASN A 49 5.63 6.36 12.96
CA ASN A 49 5.91 6.53 11.54
C ASN A 49 4.67 6.36 10.64
N ASP A 50 3.46 6.45 11.20
CA ASP A 50 2.18 6.22 10.49
C ASP A 50 2.04 4.82 9.87
N ILE A 51 2.75 3.82 10.38
CA ILE A 51 2.71 2.44 9.89
C ILE A 51 1.86 1.59 10.84
N GLY A 52 0.74 1.07 10.32
CA GLY A 52 -0.10 0.15 11.08
C GLY A 52 0.56 -1.20 11.33
N LYS A 53 0.25 -1.83 12.47
CA LYS A 53 0.70 -3.18 12.87
C LYS A 53 0.62 -4.22 11.75
N GLY A 54 -0.47 -4.21 10.97
CA GLY A 54 -0.67 -5.14 9.85
C GLY A 54 0.45 -5.07 8.80
N HIS A 55 0.92 -3.86 8.47
CA HIS A 55 2.01 -3.66 7.51
C HIS A 55 3.34 -4.17 8.05
N VAL A 56 3.64 -3.95 9.34
CA VAL A 56 4.86 -4.49 9.96
C VAL A 56 4.87 -6.02 9.89
N VAL A 57 3.75 -6.65 10.27
CA VAL A 57 3.60 -8.11 10.23
C VAL A 57 3.74 -8.64 8.80
N GLU A 58 3.13 -8.00 7.82
CA GLU A 58 3.24 -8.40 6.41
C GLU A 58 4.67 -8.26 5.88
N ARG A 59 5.32 -7.12 6.16
CA ARG A 59 6.72 -6.87 5.79
C ARG A 59 7.65 -7.93 6.35
N VAL A 60 7.55 -8.23 7.64
CA VAL A 60 8.42 -9.21 8.30
C VAL A 60 8.10 -10.64 7.87
N LYS A 61 6.83 -11.05 7.83
CA LYS A 61 6.45 -12.46 7.59
C LYS A 61 6.37 -12.84 6.12
N ARG A 62 5.83 -11.96 5.27
CA ARG A 62 5.56 -12.25 3.84
C ARG A 62 6.70 -11.74 2.96
N TYR A 63 7.14 -10.50 3.16
CA TYR A 63 8.20 -9.90 2.36
C TYR A 63 9.60 -10.14 2.94
N ASN A 64 9.64 -10.73 4.13
CA ASN A 64 10.86 -11.08 4.81
C ASN A 64 11.76 -9.87 5.08
N TRP A 65 11.20 -8.69 5.32
CA TRP A 65 11.94 -7.46 5.67
C TRP A 65 12.49 -7.54 7.10
N PRO A 66 13.60 -6.86 7.39
CA PRO A 66 14.11 -6.78 8.75
C PRO A 66 13.17 -5.88 9.54
N ILE A 67 13.07 -6.13 10.85
CA ILE A 67 12.14 -5.40 11.72
C ILE A 67 12.42 -3.89 11.64
N GLU A 68 13.69 -3.50 11.65
CA GLU A 68 14.15 -2.11 11.53
C GLU A 68 13.59 -1.44 10.26
N GLU A 69 13.86 -1.98 9.07
CA GLU A 69 13.34 -1.44 7.80
C GLU A 69 11.80 -1.47 7.76
N ALA A 70 11.18 -2.50 8.35
CA ALA A 70 9.73 -2.62 8.39
C ALA A 70 9.06 -1.52 9.22
N ILE A 71 9.76 -0.95 10.20
CA ILE A 71 9.30 0.14 11.07
C ILE A 71 9.66 1.52 10.49
N THR A 72 10.80 1.66 9.81
CA THR A 72 11.26 2.98 9.31
C THR A 72 10.71 3.33 7.94
N GLU A 73 10.52 2.36 7.03
CA GLU A 73 10.09 2.70 5.67
C GLU A 73 8.60 3.06 5.63
N THR A 74 8.27 4.29 5.24
CA THR A 74 6.87 4.73 5.16
C THR A 74 6.11 4.02 4.04
N VAL A 75 4.81 3.77 4.26
CA VAL A 75 3.95 3.17 3.22
C VAL A 75 3.76 4.17 2.07
N ARG A 76 4.11 3.78 0.84
CA ARG A 76 3.87 4.61 -0.35
C ARG A 76 2.36 4.79 -0.54
N LYS A 77 1.88 6.04 -0.45
CA LYS A 77 0.50 6.38 -0.77
C LYS A 77 0.34 6.44 -2.29
N HIS A 78 -0.41 5.51 -2.87
CA HIS A 78 -0.75 5.56 -4.29
C HIS A 78 -1.84 6.62 -4.52
N GLU A 79 -1.42 7.84 -4.81
CA GLU A 79 -2.30 8.93 -5.18
C GLU A 79 -2.78 8.78 -6.65
N LYS A 80 -3.65 7.80 -6.94
CA LYS A 80 -4.23 7.62 -8.29
C LYS A 80 -4.91 8.88 -8.83
N HIS A 81 -5.41 9.71 -7.92
CA HIS A 81 -6.15 10.92 -8.24
C HIS A 81 -5.58 12.17 -7.58
N GLY A 82 -4.45 12.09 -6.84
CA GLY A 82 -3.88 13.23 -6.10
C GLY A 82 -4.95 14.03 -5.35
N ASN A 83 -4.85 15.36 -5.45
CA ASN A 83 -5.80 16.31 -4.87
C ASN A 83 -6.93 16.74 -5.85
N TRP A 84 -7.01 16.12 -7.03
CA TRP A 84 -8.06 16.41 -8.02
C TRP A 84 -9.51 16.25 -7.53
N PRO A 85 -9.86 15.24 -6.70
CA PRO A 85 -11.22 15.16 -6.16
C PRO A 85 -11.55 16.31 -5.20
N GLU A 86 -10.55 16.91 -4.54
CA GLU A 86 -10.74 18.11 -3.71
C GLU A 86 -10.86 19.37 -4.56
N ILE A 87 -10.11 19.47 -5.66
CA ILE A 87 -10.24 20.55 -6.64
C ILE A 87 -11.63 20.53 -7.28
N ALA A 88 -12.14 19.34 -7.62
CA ALA A 88 -13.49 19.18 -8.15
C ALA A 88 -14.56 19.68 -7.16
N GLU A 89 -14.42 19.35 -5.87
CA GLU A 89 -15.32 19.81 -4.81
C GLU A 89 -15.30 21.33 -4.65
N LYS A 90 -14.11 21.96 -4.75
CA LYS A 90 -13.97 23.43 -4.79
C LYS A 90 -14.63 24.08 -6.01
N ASN A 91 -14.77 23.34 -7.12
CA ASN A 91 -15.42 23.78 -8.36
C ASN A 91 -16.91 23.41 -8.42
N ASP A 92 -17.55 23.08 -7.29
CA ASP A 92 -18.94 22.62 -7.19
C ASP A 92 -19.24 21.33 -8.00
N ILE A 93 -18.22 20.51 -8.26
CA ILE A 93 -18.35 19.21 -8.91
C ILE A 93 -18.27 18.13 -7.85
N ALA A 94 -19.34 17.35 -7.72
CA ALA A 94 -19.37 16.26 -6.77
C ALA A 94 -18.28 15.20 -7.08
N LYS A 95 -17.61 14.68 -6.05
CA LYS A 95 -16.54 13.69 -6.19
C LYS A 95 -16.93 12.48 -7.05
N HIS A 96 -18.17 12.01 -6.90
CA HIS A 96 -18.68 10.89 -7.71
C HIS A 96 -18.72 11.23 -9.22
N THR A 97 -19.01 12.48 -9.59
CA THR A 97 -19.00 12.94 -10.97
C THR A 97 -17.59 12.99 -11.53
N TYR A 98 -16.63 13.48 -10.73
CA TYR A 98 -15.21 13.44 -11.09
C TYR A 98 -14.73 12.00 -11.37
N TYR A 99 -15.02 11.04 -10.48
CA TYR A 99 -14.64 9.64 -10.70
C TYR A 99 -15.29 9.03 -11.94
N ALA A 100 -16.56 9.33 -12.20
CA ALA A 100 -17.25 8.88 -13.41
C ALA A 100 -16.61 9.42 -14.69
N ARG A 101 -16.17 10.68 -14.68
CA ARG A 101 -15.47 11.31 -15.82
C ARG A 101 -14.10 10.69 -16.06
N VAL A 102 -13.28 10.52 -15.01
CA VAL A 102 -11.97 9.86 -15.13
C VAL A 102 -12.13 8.42 -15.62
N LYS A 103 -13.13 7.68 -15.11
CA LYS A 103 -13.47 6.34 -15.61
C LYS A 103 -13.88 6.34 -17.10
N SER A 104 -14.46 7.44 -17.58
CA SER A 104 -14.82 7.64 -18.99
C SER A 104 -13.65 8.12 -19.86
N GLY A 105 -12.42 8.15 -19.33
CA GLY A 105 -11.20 8.52 -20.06
C GLY A 105 -10.90 10.02 -20.08
N TRP A 106 -11.53 10.83 -19.23
CA TRP A 106 -11.25 12.26 -19.14
C TRP A 106 -9.93 12.50 -18.40
N SER A 107 -9.20 13.56 -18.78
CA SER A 107 -8.06 14.05 -18.00
C SER A 107 -8.52 14.56 -16.64
N HIS A 108 -7.68 14.42 -15.61
CA HIS A 108 -8.01 14.84 -14.24
C HIS A 108 -8.38 16.32 -14.14
N GLU A 109 -7.64 17.18 -14.87
CA GLU A 109 -7.92 18.62 -14.96
C GLU A 109 -9.33 18.86 -15.51
N ARG A 110 -9.62 18.34 -16.71
CA ARG A 110 -10.92 18.50 -17.35
C ARG A 110 -12.05 17.93 -16.52
N ALA A 111 -11.83 16.77 -15.89
CA ALA A 111 -12.82 16.14 -15.03
C ALA A 111 -13.18 16.99 -13.80
N ALA A 112 -12.23 17.78 -13.30
CA ALA A 112 -12.36 18.63 -12.12
C ALA A 112 -12.75 20.09 -12.43
N THR A 113 -12.69 20.55 -13.69
CA THR A 113 -13.02 21.94 -14.06
C THR A 113 -14.32 22.08 -14.87
N ASP A 114 -14.66 21.09 -15.70
CA ASP A 114 -15.82 21.20 -16.58
C ASP A 114 -17.12 21.12 -15.76
N LYS A 115 -17.97 22.13 -15.83
CA LYS A 115 -19.23 22.14 -15.08
C LYS A 115 -20.19 21.06 -15.59
N VAL A 116 -21.02 20.52 -14.69
CA VAL A 116 -22.08 19.57 -15.07
C VAL A 116 -23.30 20.36 -15.51
N ASP A 117 -23.71 20.22 -16.76
CA ASP A 117 -25.00 20.76 -17.20
C ASP A 117 -26.12 20.06 -16.44
N LYS A 118 -26.81 20.79 -15.56
CA LYS A 118 -28.00 20.30 -14.86
C LYS A 118 -29.15 20.20 -15.88
N LYS A 119 -29.14 19.19 -16.73
CA LYS A 119 -30.33 18.87 -17.52
C LYS A 119 -31.43 18.45 -16.55
N LYS A 120 -32.61 19.07 -16.67
CA LYS A 120 -33.80 18.73 -15.88
C LYS A 120 -34.08 17.25 -16.08
N THR A 121 -34.04 16.45 -15.00
CA THR A 121 -34.53 15.08 -15.09
C THR A 121 -36.03 15.13 -15.37
N PRO A 122 -36.57 14.28 -16.26
CA PRO A 122 -38.02 14.25 -16.52
C PRO A 122 -38.80 13.68 -15.33
N TYR A 123 -38.12 13.20 -14.29
CA TYR A 123 -38.72 12.61 -13.11
C TYR A 123 -38.92 13.65 -11.99
N SER A 124 -39.75 14.67 -12.23
CA SER A 124 -40.49 15.27 -11.12
C SER A 124 -41.56 14.27 -10.71
N LYS A 125 -41.58 13.81 -9.45
CA LYS A 125 -42.67 12.96 -8.95
C LYS A 125 -44.00 13.64 -9.30
N ARG A 126 -44.80 13.01 -10.16
CA ARG A 126 -46.19 13.38 -10.40
C ARG A 126 -46.87 13.48 -9.03
N GLY A 127 -47.56 14.59 -8.79
CA GLY A 127 -48.22 14.91 -7.53
C GLY A 127 -48.96 13.70 -6.99
N VAL A 128 -48.70 13.38 -5.72
CA VAL A 128 -49.59 12.53 -4.93
C VAL A 128 -50.86 13.36 -4.75
N THR A 129 -51.88 13.09 -5.57
CA THR A 129 -53.24 13.54 -5.29
C THR A 129 -53.65 12.89 -3.97
N GLN A 130 -53.80 13.67 -2.91
CA GLN A 130 -54.45 13.21 -1.69
C GLN A 130 -55.93 13.00 -2.03
N CYS A 131 -56.36 11.73 -2.01
CA CYS A 131 -57.76 11.37 -1.84
C CYS A 131 -58.14 11.45 -0.36
#